data_AF-A0A090VY40-F1
#
_entry.id   AF-A0A090VY40-F1
#
_cell.length_a   1.000
_cell.length_b   1.000
_cell.length_c   1.000
_cell.angle_alpha   90.00
_cell.angle_beta   90.00
_cell.angle_gamma   90.00
#
_symmetry.space_group_name_H-M   'P 1'
#
loop_
_entity.id
_entity.type
_entity.pdbx_description
1 polymer ?
#
loop_
_entity_poly.entity_id
_entity_poly.type
_entity_poly.pdbx_seq_one_letter_code
_entity_poly.pdbx_strand_id
1 'polypeptide(L)'
;MTSALSIKKSTFNDIGGFNESIISGQDLDLLIRFGLEKTVVFNPAITCYYDKTVQNSLSKENHQESKYMLFNSFKDEEKNNSSLHLYLTLNRYSLAIQCKRAKNKTTLKKLLPEIDTSLLNWKQRLLLHTPSSLVILLKKIHLFLISKGVYISSYK
;
A
#
# COMPACT_ATOMS: atom_id res chain seq x y z
N MET A 1 -7.70 -6.83 4.48
CA MET A 1 -6.64 -6.52 5.45
C MET A 1 -7.00 -7.28 6.71
N THR A 2 -6.08 -8.06 7.26
CA THR A 2 -6.29 -8.82 8.50
C THR A 2 -6.25 -7.84 9.68
N SER A 3 -7.35 -7.71 10.42
CA SER A 3 -7.42 -6.80 11.58
C SER A 3 -7.07 -7.47 12.90
N ALA A 4 -6.72 -8.76 12.90
CA ALA A 4 -6.26 -9.49 14.06
C ALA A 4 -4.96 -10.22 13.72
N LEU A 5 -3.97 -10.06 14.59
CA LEU A 5 -2.64 -10.65 14.47
C LEU A 5 -2.26 -11.22 15.84
N SER A 6 -1.87 -12.49 15.87
CA SER A 6 -1.39 -13.14 17.08
C SER A 6 0.06 -13.56 16.88
N ILE A 7 0.94 -13.05 17.73
CA ILE A 7 2.39 -13.26 17.64
C ILE A 7 2.91 -13.67 19.02
N LYS A 8 3.83 -14.64 19.04
CA LYS A 8 4.58 -14.96 20.27
C LYS A 8 5.48 -13.79 20.63
N LYS A 9 5.43 -13.34 21.89
CA LYS A 9 6.23 -12.21 22.37
C LYS A 9 7.73 -12.34 22.06
N SER A 10 8.30 -13.55 22.19
CA SER A 10 9.70 -13.79 21.84
C SER A 10 9.97 -13.45 20.37
N THR A 11 9.15 -13.96 19.46
CA THR A 11 9.30 -13.70 18.01
C THR A 11 9.16 -12.22 17.68
N PHE A 12 8.25 -11.48 18.35
CA PHE A 12 8.15 -10.03 18.18
C PHE A 12 9.43 -9.30 18.59
N ASN A 13 10.05 -9.71 19.69
CA ASN A 13 11.31 -9.14 20.15
C ASN A 13 12.49 -9.54 19.23
N ASP A 14 12.51 -10.79 18.77
CA ASP A 14 13.59 -11.34 17.93
C ASP A 14 13.72 -10.58 16.60
N ILE A 15 12.60 -10.11 16.04
CA ILE A 15 12.60 -9.32 14.79
C ILE A 15 12.81 -7.82 15.03
N GLY A 16 13.03 -7.39 16.28
CA GLY A 16 13.31 -6.00 16.65
C GLY A 16 12.10 -5.12 16.95
N GLY A 17 10.90 -5.69 17.14
CA GLY A 17 9.71 -4.93 17.52
C GLY A 17 9.26 -3.91 16.46
N PHE A 18 8.58 -2.83 16.87
CA PHE A 18 8.19 -1.73 15.97
C PHE A 18 9.36 -0.79 15.70
N ASN A 19 9.48 -0.33 14.46
CA ASN A 19 10.45 0.69 14.11
C ASN A 19 9.89 2.09 14.42
N GLU A 20 10.42 2.73 15.46
CA GLU A 20 9.98 4.04 15.95
C GLU A 20 10.26 5.20 14.96
N SER A 21 11.17 5.03 14.00
CA SER A 21 11.43 6.03 12.97
C SER A 21 10.29 6.15 11.93
N ILE A 22 9.40 5.16 11.88
CA ILE A 22 8.29 5.12 10.93
C ILE A 22 7.08 5.84 11.55
N ILE A 23 6.72 6.97 10.98
CA ILE A 23 5.59 7.81 11.45
C ILE A 23 4.23 7.15 11.16
N SER A 24 4.09 6.52 9.99
CA SER A 24 2.85 5.88 9.56
C SER A 24 3.17 4.62 8.77
N GLY A 25 2.49 3.52 9.11
CA GLY A 25 2.72 2.21 8.49
C GLY A 25 3.64 1.29 9.30
N GLN A 26 3.78 1.54 10.60
CA GLN A 26 4.55 0.70 11.54
C GLN A 26 4.09 -0.77 11.51
N ASP A 27 2.77 -0.99 11.48
CA ASP A 27 2.19 -2.34 11.37
C ASP A 27 2.60 -3.02 10.05
N LEU A 28 2.67 -2.25 8.96
CA LEU A 28 3.03 -2.78 7.65
C LEU A 28 4.52 -3.12 7.57
N ASP A 29 5.38 -2.26 8.10
CA ASP A 29 6.81 -2.54 8.27
C ASP A 29 7.03 -3.85 9.02
N LEU A 30 6.38 -3.98 10.19
CA LEU A 30 6.45 -5.16 11.03
C LEU A 30 6.01 -6.41 10.28
N LEU A 31 4.89 -6.34 9.55
CA LEU A 31 4.35 -7.46 8.79
C LEU A 31 5.24 -7.86 7.60
N ILE A 32 5.89 -6.91 6.93
CA ILE A 32 6.86 -7.22 5.87
C ILE A 32 8.05 -7.97 6.47
N ARG A 33 8.62 -7.49 7.58
CA ARG A 33 9.72 -8.18 8.27
C ARG A 33 9.33 -9.59 8.73
N PHE A 34 8.13 -9.76 9.29
CA PHE A 34 7.61 -11.09 9.59
C PHE A 34 7.51 -11.99 8.36
N GLY A 35 6.99 -11.48 7.25
CA GLY A 35 6.87 -12.25 6.00
C GLY A 35 8.20 -12.62 5.36
N LEU A 36 9.28 -11.87 5.66
CA LEU A 36 10.63 -12.16 5.20
C LEU A 36 11.33 -13.22 6.05
N GLU A 37 11.13 -13.19 7.37
CA GLU A 37 11.93 -14.01 8.30
C GLU A 37 11.18 -15.21 8.91
N LYS A 38 9.85 -15.18 8.91
CA LYS A 38 9.02 -16.15 9.64
C LYS A 38 7.92 -16.72 8.74
N THR A 39 7.44 -17.90 9.11
CA THR A 39 6.25 -18.48 8.48
C THR A 39 4.99 -17.81 9.01
N VAL A 40 4.23 -17.18 8.12
CA VAL A 40 2.93 -16.56 8.43
C VAL A 40 1.81 -17.50 8.02
N VAL A 41 0.87 -17.75 8.93
CA VAL A 41 -0.30 -18.61 8.69
C VAL A 41 -1.56 -17.76 8.71
N PHE A 42 -2.44 -17.97 7.72
CA PHE A 42 -3.69 -17.23 7.60
C PHE A 42 -4.87 -18.05 8.13
N ASN A 43 -5.66 -17.43 9.01
CA ASN A 43 -6.97 -17.94 9.41
C ASN A 43 -8.06 -17.18 8.63
N PRO A 44 -8.85 -17.84 7.77
CA PRO A 44 -9.87 -17.16 6.96
C PRO A 44 -11.13 -16.76 7.75
N ALA A 45 -11.24 -17.13 9.04
CA ALA A 45 -12.38 -16.76 9.87
C ALA A 45 -12.49 -15.24 10.07
N ILE A 46 -13.72 -14.73 10.04
CA ILE A 46 -14.00 -13.33 10.36
C ILE A 46 -13.88 -13.15 11.87
N THR A 47 -12.89 -12.38 12.31
CA THR A 47 -12.61 -12.13 13.74
C THR A 47 -12.68 -10.65 14.12
N CYS A 48 -12.88 -9.76 13.15
CA CYS A 48 -12.92 -8.31 13.39
C CYS A 48 -13.73 -7.59 12.30
N TYR A 49 -14.36 -6.48 12.68
CA TYR A 49 -15.03 -5.55 11.77
C TYR A 49 -14.34 -4.19 11.84
N TYR A 50 -14.10 -3.57 10.68
CA TYR A 50 -13.52 -2.23 10.61
C TYR A 50 -14.61 -1.19 10.35
N ASP A 51 -14.77 -0.27 11.29
CA ASP A 51 -15.67 0.86 11.12
C ASP A 51 -15.02 1.96 10.27
N LYS A 52 -15.53 2.14 9.04
CA LYS A 52 -15.07 3.19 8.13
C LYS A 52 -15.80 4.52 8.32
N THR A 53 -16.86 4.55 9.15
CA THR A 53 -17.71 5.72 9.35
C THR A 53 -17.06 6.79 10.23
N VAL A 54 -16.14 6.38 11.11
CA VAL A 54 -15.40 7.27 12.04
C VAL A 54 -14.82 8.48 11.31
N GLN A 55 -15.34 9.67 11.62
CA GLN A 55 -14.84 10.93 11.09
C GLN A 55 -13.46 11.19 11.71
N ASN A 56 -12.48 11.63 10.91
CA ASN A 56 -11.10 11.88 11.33
C ASN A 56 -10.25 10.65 11.74
N SER A 57 -10.56 9.45 11.23
CA SER A 57 -9.62 8.33 11.33
C SER A 57 -8.29 8.66 10.62
N LEU A 58 -7.15 8.28 11.22
CA LEU A 58 -5.81 8.37 10.61
C LEU A 58 -5.74 7.71 9.23
N SER A 59 -6.57 6.68 8.98
CA SER A 59 -6.66 6.04 7.66
C SER A 59 -7.19 6.98 6.56
N LYS A 60 -7.76 8.13 6.92
CA LYS A 60 -8.25 9.17 6.00
C LYS A 60 -7.22 10.28 5.75
N GLU A 61 -6.10 10.28 6.48
CA GLU A 61 -5.04 11.26 6.33
C GLU A 61 -4.06 10.92 5.19
N ASN A 62 -3.35 11.95 4.74
CA ASN A 62 -2.39 11.88 3.65
C ASN A 62 -0.97 11.64 4.18
N HIS A 63 -0.53 10.38 4.16
CA HIS A 63 0.83 10.00 4.57
C HIS A 63 1.69 9.54 3.39
N GLN A 64 1.66 10.26 2.26
CA GLN A 64 2.34 9.78 1.04
C GLN A 64 3.87 9.68 1.22
N GLU A 65 4.47 10.65 1.92
CA GLU A 65 5.91 10.66 2.14
C GLU A 65 6.36 9.54 3.09
N SER A 66 5.65 9.32 4.20
CA SER A 66 5.94 8.20 5.11
C SER A 66 5.82 6.84 4.41
N LYS A 67 4.79 6.66 3.57
CA LYS A 67 4.62 5.44 2.76
C LYS A 67 5.75 5.27 1.73
N TYR A 68 6.20 6.37 1.10
CA TYR A 68 7.33 6.35 0.19
C TYR A 68 8.60 5.88 0.92
N MET A 69 8.90 6.43 2.09
CA MET A 69 10.05 6.03 2.90
C MET A 69 9.96 4.54 3.30
N LEU A 70 8.79 4.10 3.77
CA LEU A 70 8.54 2.70 4.12
C LEU A 70 8.77 1.74 2.95
N PHE A 71 8.27 2.04 1.75
CA PHE A 71 8.48 1.14 0.61
C PHE A 71 9.93 1.13 0.14
N ASN A 72 10.69 2.17 0.44
CA ASN A 72 12.09 2.28 0.05
C ASN A 72 13.07 1.73 1.09
N SER A 73 12.63 1.50 2.33
CA SER A 73 13.46 0.83 3.33
C SER A 73 13.73 -0.64 2.99
N PHE A 74 12.92 -1.26 2.12
CA PHE A 74 13.04 -2.66 1.72
C PHE A 74 13.68 -2.87 0.33
N LYS A 75 14.43 -1.88 -0.18
CA LYS A 75 15.01 -1.91 -1.53
C LYS A 75 16.08 -2.98 -1.72
N ASP A 76 16.75 -3.40 -0.66
CA ASP A 76 17.81 -4.40 -0.76
C ASP A 76 17.23 -5.82 -0.70
N GLU A 77 16.20 -6.02 0.10
CA GLU A 77 15.46 -7.27 0.23
C GLU A 77 14.66 -7.59 -1.03
N GLU A 78 14.06 -6.59 -1.67
CA GLU A 78 13.26 -6.82 -2.89
C GLU A 78 14.09 -7.30 -4.09
N LYS A 79 15.39 -6.96 -4.14
CA LYS A 79 16.30 -7.44 -5.20
C LYS A 79 16.41 -8.96 -5.23
N ASN A 80 16.33 -9.59 -4.05
CA ASN A 80 16.51 -11.03 -3.88
C ASN A 80 15.18 -11.78 -3.68
N ASN A 81 14.05 -11.06 -3.61
CA ASN A 81 12.74 -11.64 -3.36
C ASN A 81 11.71 -11.10 -4.36
N SER A 82 11.43 -11.90 -5.41
CA SER A 82 10.51 -11.52 -6.49
C SER A 82 9.08 -11.27 -6.01
N SER A 83 8.62 -11.97 -4.98
CA SER A 83 7.29 -11.78 -4.40
C SER A 83 7.21 -10.46 -3.65
N LEU A 84 8.24 -10.11 -2.88
CA LEU A 84 8.36 -8.81 -2.22
C LEU A 84 8.47 -7.69 -3.26
N HIS A 85 9.26 -7.87 -4.32
CA HIS A 85 9.39 -6.89 -5.41
C HIS A 85 8.06 -6.60 -6.08
N LEU A 86 7.29 -7.64 -6.40
CA LEU A 86 5.93 -7.48 -6.93
C LEU A 86 5.03 -6.74 -5.94
N TYR A 87 5.06 -7.13 -4.67
CA TYR A 87 4.26 -6.50 -3.62
C TYR A 87 4.58 -5.00 -3.46
N LEU A 88 5.85 -4.64 -3.35
CA LEU A 88 6.30 -3.26 -3.19
C LEU A 88 6.04 -2.45 -4.47
N THR A 89 6.24 -3.03 -5.65
CA THR A 89 5.90 -2.38 -6.92
C THR A 89 4.41 -2.03 -7.04
N LEU A 90 3.51 -2.93 -6.64
CA LEU A 90 2.07 -2.67 -6.62
C LEU A 90 1.68 -1.60 -5.59
N ASN A 91 2.37 -1.55 -4.45
CA ASN A 91 2.20 -0.53 -3.43
C ASN A 91 2.73 0.84 -3.88
N ARG A 92 3.90 0.90 -4.53
CA ARG A 92 4.45 2.10 -5.17
C ARG A 92 3.50 2.62 -6.26
N TYR A 93 2.93 1.74 -7.09
CA TYR A 93 1.88 2.13 -8.04
C TYR A 93 0.66 2.75 -7.34
N SER A 94 0.13 2.11 -6.29
CA SER A 94 -1.01 2.65 -5.51
C SER A 94 -0.70 4.03 -4.95
N LEU A 95 0.51 4.20 -4.42
CA LEU A 95 0.99 5.46 -3.88
C LEU A 95 1.11 6.54 -4.97
N ALA A 96 1.56 6.20 -6.17
CA ALA A 96 1.61 7.14 -7.30
C ALA A 96 0.21 7.66 -7.65
N ILE A 97 -0.80 6.79 -7.67
CA ILE A 97 -2.20 7.20 -7.88
C ILE A 97 -2.71 8.08 -6.74
N GLN A 98 -2.35 7.78 -5.48
CA GLN A 98 -2.66 8.64 -4.33
C GLN A 98 -2.01 10.02 -4.47
N CYS A 99 -0.73 10.09 -4.84
CA CYS A 99 -0.02 11.36 -5.08
C CYS A 99 -0.67 12.18 -6.20
N LYS A 100 -1.07 11.55 -7.31
CA LYS A 100 -1.81 12.23 -8.38
C LYS A 100 -3.12 12.84 -7.90
N ARG A 101 -3.90 12.09 -7.12
CA ARG A 101 -5.17 12.57 -6.54
C ARG A 101 -4.97 13.73 -5.57
N ALA A 102 -3.93 13.65 -4.74
CA ALA A 102 -3.56 14.70 -3.79
C ALA A 102 -2.78 15.87 -4.42
N LYS A 103 -2.50 15.81 -5.74
CA LYS A 103 -1.61 16.76 -6.46
C LYS A 103 -0.21 16.89 -5.83
N ASN A 104 0.26 15.89 -5.07
CA ASN A 104 1.61 15.87 -4.51
C ASN A 104 2.63 15.49 -5.60
N LYS A 105 3.12 16.51 -6.31
CA LYS A 105 4.09 16.34 -7.39
C LYS A 105 5.48 15.94 -6.89
N THR A 106 5.86 16.39 -5.69
CA THR A 106 7.19 16.16 -5.11
C THR A 106 7.44 14.67 -4.87
N THR A 107 6.56 14.00 -4.12
CA THR A 107 6.67 12.56 -3.87
C THR A 107 6.45 11.77 -5.16
N LEU A 108 5.52 12.21 -6.04
CA LEU A 108 5.28 11.55 -7.32
C LEU A 108 6.54 11.51 -8.20
N LYS A 109 7.28 12.62 -8.30
CA LYS A 109 8.51 12.70 -9.11
C LYS A 109 9.59 11.74 -8.61
N LYS A 110 9.73 11.59 -7.29
CA LYS A 110 10.69 10.65 -6.67
C LYS A 110 10.27 9.18 -6.89
N LEU A 111 8.97 8.92 -6.80
CA LEU A 111 8.40 7.56 -6.83
C LEU A 111 8.33 6.95 -8.24
N LEU A 112 8.08 7.75 -9.28
CA LEU A 112 7.88 7.25 -10.65
C LEU A 112 9.06 6.42 -11.19
N PRO A 113 10.33 6.83 -11.03
CA PRO A 113 11.48 6.03 -11.49
C PRO A 113 11.65 4.69 -10.76
N GLU A 114 11.04 4.51 -9.59
CA GLU A 114 11.20 3.32 -8.75
C GLU A 114 10.12 2.27 -9.01
N ILE A 115 9.15 2.57 -9.87
CA ILE A 115 8.08 1.64 -10.22
C ILE A 115 8.55 0.79 -11.39
N ASP A 116 8.73 -0.50 -11.14
CA ASP A 116 8.96 -1.49 -12.20
C ASP A 116 7.67 -1.71 -13.01
N THR A 117 7.55 -1.00 -14.13
CA THR A 117 6.36 -1.08 -14.97
C THR A 117 6.16 -2.45 -15.61
N SER A 118 7.21 -3.28 -15.70
CA SER A 118 7.11 -4.63 -16.28
C SER A 118 6.16 -5.53 -15.45
N LEU A 119 6.12 -5.31 -14.13
CA LEU A 119 5.26 -6.03 -13.19
C LEU A 119 3.82 -5.48 -13.12
N LEU A 120 3.56 -4.35 -13.76
CA LEU A 120 2.22 -3.76 -13.81
C LEU A 120 1.41 -4.33 -14.96
N ASN A 121 0.11 -4.50 -14.73
CA ASN A 121 -0.82 -4.81 -15.80
C ASN A 121 -1.12 -3.59 -16.68
N TRP A 122 -1.70 -3.81 -17.86
CA TRP A 122 -1.95 -2.74 -18.82
C TRP A 122 -2.86 -1.61 -18.28
N LYS A 123 -3.87 -1.92 -17.45
CA LYS A 123 -4.75 -0.92 -16.82
C LYS A 123 -3.98 -0.04 -15.85
N GLN A 124 -3.07 -0.64 -15.07
CA GLN A 124 -2.21 0.06 -14.14
C GLN A 124 -1.23 0.97 -14.88
N ARG A 125 -0.57 0.48 -15.93
CA ARG A 125 0.32 1.28 -16.79
C ARG A 125 -0.43 2.47 -17.41
N LEU A 126 -1.62 2.24 -17.96
CA LEU A 126 -2.45 3.31 -18.53
C LEU A 126 -2.77 4.41 -17.49
N LEU A 127 -3.20 4.01 -16.29
CA LEU A 127 -3.46 4.94 -15.19
C LEU A 127 -2.18 5.67 -14.72
N LEU A 128 -1.02 5.03 -14.80
CA LEU A 128 0.27 5.62 -14.44
C LEU A 128 0.73 6.70 -15.43
N HIS A 129 0.37 6.60 -16.71
CA HIS A 129 0.64 7.66 -17.71
C HIS A 129 -0.47 8.74 -17.77
N THR A 130 -1.64 8.46 -17.21
CA THR A 130 -2.78 9.38 -17.21
C THR A 130 -2.50 10.66 -16.38
N PRO A 131 -2.78 11.89 -16.88
CA PRO A 131 -2.58 13.11 -16.10
C PRO A 131 -3.45 13.16 -14.84
N SER A 132 -3.00 13.88 -13.81
CA SER A 132 -3.66 13.91 -12.49
C SER A 132 -5.12 14.37 -12.55
N SER A 133 -5.45 15.33 -13.43
CA SER A 133 -6.83 15.80 -13.66
C SER A 133 -7.75 14.66 -14.09
N LEU A 134 -7.32 13.84 -15.05
CA LEU A 134 -8.09 12.72 -15.55
C LEU A 134 -8.17 11.59 -14.51
N VAL A 135 -7.11 11.32 -13.74
CA VAL A 135 -7.19 10.36 -12.61
C VAL A 135 -8.23 10.79 -11.57
N ILE A 136 -8.30 12.07 -11.23
CA ILE A 136 -9.31 12.60 -10.30
C ILE A 136 -10.72 12.42 -10.88
N LEU A 137 -10.92 12.73 -12.17
CA LEU A 137 -12.19 12.53 -12.85
C LEU A 137 -12.61 11.05 -12.87
N LEU A 138 -11.70 10.16 -13.25
CA LEU A 138 -11.93 8.71 -13.25
C LEU A 138 -12.31 8.21 -11.85
N LYS A 139 -11.71 8.76 -10.79
CA LYS A 139 -12.11 8.40 -9.42
C LYS A 139 -13.54 8.86 -9.08
N LYS A 140 -13.96 10.04 -9.53
CA LYS A 140 -15.35 10.51 -9.36
C LYS A 140 -16.34 9.60 -10.10
N ILE A 141 -16.04 9.26 -11.35
CA ILE A 141 -16.85 8.32 -12.15
C ILE A 141 -16.92 6.96 -11.44
N HIS A 142 -15.79 6.45 -10.95
CA HIS A 142 -15.76 5.18 -10.22
C HIS A 142 -16.59 5.22 -8.93
N LEU A 143 -16.57 6.31 -8.16
CA LEU A 143 -17.43 6.46 -6.98
C LEU A 143 -18.92 6.51 -7.35
N PHE A 144 -19.27 7.16 -8.47
CA PHE A 144 -20.62 7.15 -9.00
C PHE A 144 -21.07 5.75 -9.44
N LEU A 145 -20.20 4.98 -10.10
CA LEU A 145 -20.51 3.59 -10.47
C LEU A 145 -20.73 2.72 -9.23
N ILE A 146 -19.92 2.90 -8.18
CA ILE A 146 -20.10 2.18 -6.91
C ILE A 146 -21.47 2.51 -6.29
N SER A 147 -21.91 3.78 -6.30
CA SER A 147 -23.24 4.13 -5.78
C SER A 147 -24.39 3.56 -6.60
N LYS A 148 -24.12 3.11 -7.84
CA LYS A 148 -25.04 2.37 -8.70
C LYS A 148 -24.85 0.84 -8.64
N GLY A 149 -24.03 0.33 -7.72
CA GLY A 149 -23.79 -1.10 -7.53
C GLY A 149 -22.77 -1.72 -8.48
N VAL A 150 -22.07 -0.92 -9.29
CA VAL A 150 -21.05 -1.40 -10.24
C VAL A 150 -19.65 -1.20 -9.67
N TYR A 151 -18.93 -2.30 -9.46
CA TYR A 151 -17.56 -2.28 -8.94
C TYR A 151 -16.52 -2.57 -10.02
N ILE A 152 -15.59 -1.64 -10.24
CA ILE A 152 -14.51 -1.76 -11.24
C ILE A 152 -13.16 -1.57 -10.55
N SER A 153 -12.18 -2.43 -10.87
CA SER A 153 -10.82 -2.37 -10.31
C SER A 153 -9.75 -2.35 -11.42
N SER A 154 -8.63 -1.67 -11.14
CA SER A 154 -7.39 -1.77 -11.93
C SER A 154 -6.52 -2.96 -11.51
N TYR A 155 -6.79 -3.55 -10.35
CA TYR A 155 -6.16 -4.77 -9.89
C TYR A 155 -6.88 -5.98 -10.49
N LYS A 156 -6.09 -7.00 -10.86
CA LYS A 156 -6.59 -8.31 -11.26
C LYS A 156 -6.67 -9.20 -10.03
#